data_AF-W1YQF2-F1
#
_entry.id   AF-W1YQF2-F1
#
_cell.length_a   1.000
_cell.length_b   1.000
_cell.length_c   1.000
_cell.angle_alpha   90.00
_cell.angle_beta   90.00
_cell.angle_gamma   90.00
#
_symmetry.space_group_name_H-M   'P 1'
#
loop_
_entity.id
_entity.type
_entity.pdbx_description
1 polymer ?
#
loop_
_entity_poly.entity_id
_entity_poly.type
_entity_poly.pdbx_seq_one_letter_code
_entity_poly.pdbx_strand_id
1 'polypeptide(L)' 'TAVTVDGKPAAHFEHTVVVTENGPEILTMRDEPRLIK' A
#
# COMPACT_ATOMS: atom_id res chain seq x y z
N THR A 1 -0.88 2.70 20.68
CA THR A 1 0.17 3.07 19.71
C THR A 1 1.08 1.89 19.52
N ALA A 2 1.43 1.52 18.29
CA ALA A 2 2.43 0.48 18.02
C ALA A 2 3.75 1.16 17.61
N VAL A 3 4.88 0.68 18.16
CA VAL A 3 6.23 1.21 17.92
C VAL A 3 7.19 0.04 17.68
N THR A 4 8.26 0.26 16.91
CA THR A 4 9.30 -0.76 16.76
C THR A 4 10.10 -0.90 18.05
N VAL A 5 10.63 -2.09 18.32
CA VAL A 5 11.44 -2.37 19.53
C VAL A 5 12.71 -1.51 19.56
N ASP A 6 13.26 -1.19 18.39
CA ASP A 6 14.51 -0.43 18.24
C ASP A 6 14.31 1.09 18.07
N GLY A 7 13.07 1.56 18.03
CA GLY A 7 12.73 2.98 17.85
C GLY A 7 13.12 3.57 16.49
N LYS A 8 13.52 2.76 15.51
CA LYS A 8 13.83 3.25 14.16
C LYS A 8 12.56 3.64 13.40
N PRO A 9 12.67 4.49 12.38
CA PRO A 9 11.53 4.86 11.54
C PRO A 9 10.84 3.64 10.92
N ALA A 10 9.50 3.67 10.89
CA ALA A 10 8.66 2.66 10.24
C ALA A 10 7.60 3.35 9.37
N ALA A 11 7.19 2.69 8.29
CA ALA A 11 6.15 3.14 7.38
C ALA A 11 5.24 1.97 6.99
N HIS A 12 3.99 2.28 6.61
CA HIS A 12 2.98 1.33 6.17
C HIS A 12 2.24 1.88 4.96
N PHE A 13 1.89 1.00 4.02
CA PHE A 13 1.00 1.29 2.91
C PHE A 13 -0.05 0.17 2.84
N GLU A 14 -1.25 0.52 2.38
CA GLU A 14 -2.37 -0.39 2.31
C GLU A 14 -3.10 -0.26 0.97
N HIS A 15 -3.55 -1.40 0.44
CA HIS A 15 -4.48 -1.47 -0.65
C HIS A 15 -5.51 -2.57 -0.40
N THR A 16 -6.77 -2.27 -0.67
CA THR A 16 -7.81 -3.29 -0.83
C THR A 16 -7.73 -3.87 -2.24
N VAL A 17 -7.73 -5.20 -2.34
CA VAL A 17 -7.61 -5.94 -3.61
C VAL A 17 -8.80 -6.88 -3.75
N VAL A 18 -9.36 -6.97 -4.96
CA VAL A 18 -10.31 -8.02 -5.35
C VAL A 18 -9.63 -9.04 -6.24
N VAL A 19 -9.91 -10.33 -6.01
CA VAL A 19 -9.44 -11.41 -6.90
C VAL A 19 -10.52 -11.67 -7.94
N THR A 20 -10.16 -11.59 -9.23
CA THR A 20 -11.07 -11.83 -10.35
C THR A 20 -10.56 -13.00 -11.21
N GLU A 21 -11.37 -13.44 -12.17
CA GLU A 21 -10.98 -14.47 -13.16
C GLU A 21 -9.78 -14.04 -14.03
N ASN A 22 -9.61 -12.72 -14.24
CA ASN A 22 -8.54 -12.17 -15.07
C ASN A 22 -7.30 -11.74 -14.25
N GLY A 23 -7.31 -11.96 -12.93
CA GLY A 23 -6.25 -11.56 -12.01
C GLY A 23 -6.72 -10.61 -10.90
N PRO A 24 -5.80 -10.15 -10.03
CA PRO A 24 -6.13 -9.22 -8.95
C PRO A 24 -6.31 -7.78 -9.46
N GLU A 25 -7.30 -7.08 -8.93
CA GLU A 25 -7.49 -5.64 -9.15
C GLU A 25 -7.31 -4.87 -7.84
N ILE A 26 -6.60 -3.75 -7.90
CA ILE A 26 -6.36 -2.87 -6.75
C ILE A 26 -7.50 -1.84 -6.70
N LEU A 27 -8.45 -2.04 -5.77
CA LEU A 27 -9.65 -1.20 -5.65
C LEU A 27 -9.37 0.22 -5.15
N THR A 28 -8.19 0.43 -4.59
CA THR A 28 -7.78 1.69 -3.95
C THR A 28 -6.59 2.32 -4.66
N MET A 29 -6.39 1.98 -5.94
CA MET A 29 -5.34 2.53 -6.78
C MET A 29 -5.52 4.04 -6.92
N ARG A 30 -4.42 4.80 -6.96
CA ARG A 30 -4.48 6.25 -7.20
C ARG A 30 -4.64 6.53 -8.69
N ASP A 31 -5.37 7.59 -9.01
CA ASP A 31 -5.60 8.02 -10.40
C ASP A 31 -4.30 8.45 -11.11
N GLU A 32 -3.34 9.03 -10.37
CA GLU A 32 -2.03 9.42 -10.90
C GLU A 32 -0.89 8.78 -10.09
N PRO A 33 0.07 8.10 -10.75
CA PRO A 33 1.25 7.59 -10.06
C PRO A 33 2.16 8.77 -9.66
N ARG A 34 2.54 8.82 -8.38
CA ARG A 34 3.61 9.73 -7.95
C ARG A 34 4.95 9.24 -8.49
N LEU A 35 5.36 9.77 -9.64
CA LEU A 35 6.76 9.76 -10.06
C LEU A 35 7.53 10.72 -9.16
N ILE A 36 8.27 10.18 -8.20
CA ILE A 36 9.25 10.97 -7.45
C ILE A 36 10.44 11.17 -8.42
N LYS A 37 10.68 12.41 -8.85
CA LYS A 37 11.91 12.80 -9.57
C LYS A 37 13.10 12.75 -8.63
#